data_AF-A6W324-F1
#
_entry.id   AF-A6W324-F1
#
_cell.length_a   1.000
_cell.length_b   1.000
_cell.length_c   1.000
_cell.angle_alpha   90.00
_cell.angle_beta   90.00
_cell.angle_gamma   90.00
#
_symmetry.space_group_name_H-M   'P 1'
#
loop_
_entity.id
_entity.type
_entity.pdbx_description
1 polymer ?
#
loop_
_entity_poly.entity_id
_entity_poly.type
_entity_poly.pdbx_seq_one_letter_code
_entity_poly.pdbx_strand_id
1 'polypeptide(L)'
;MQIDGHHTLTYVVARYAGIDHYTAEKVAYSAQYVDEATNDSQIYFENGAMYDRIVSAHKMLDYRNTQELANNLVWIPFHFLPGNEGFPSSETPEGSFINRLICMPDSQVARDMLKMVAQHWERPYAAQMMGVAMHVYADTFAHQGFAGVIHDVNRVDELESTSTSLLQKVKDNLFSYAISESSPLGHGAALSFPDRPYTSWEYQNGLGKKVERDNTKIFLDAADAMCKAMQCWKSRDTSIDIDNQPGLTKDQLALIKHALLTINDESGDARHREWLKWLQEDKFELGAVDLSFDIEGQDSWKFNARGEATKIDGVFKYPYSEAFLTSDWKYFHDALKTYRLEIIRDVLPSYGICVA
;
A
#
# COMPACT_ATOMS: atom_id res chain seq x y z
N MET A 1 0.68 4.98 2.27
CA MET A 1 1.96 5.74 2.23
C MET A 1 2.11 6.39 0.85
N GLN A 2 3.17 7.16 0.54
CA GLN A 2 3.46 7.59 -0.85
C GLN A 2 4.61 6.77 -1.46
N ILE A 3 4.98 7.07 -2.71
CA ILE A 3 6.00 6.34 -3.48
C ILE A 3 7.36 6.21 -2.79
N ASP A 4 7.79 7.20 -2.00
CA ASP A 4 9.02 7.09 -1.21
C ASP A 4 8.92 6.04 -0.09
N GLY A 5 7.72 5.81 0.43
CA GLY A 5 7.40 4.73 1.36
C GLY A 5 7.22 3.39 0.65
N HIS A 6 6.18 3.28 -0.18
CA HIS A 6 5.77 2.00 -0.78
C HIS A 6 6.83 1.40 -1.69
N HIS A 7 7.62 2.21 -2.41
CA HIS A 7 8.74 1.71 -3.21
C HIS A 7 10.04 1.66 -2.39
N THR A 8 10.64 2.81 -2.06
CA THR A 8 12.02 2.85 -1.58
C THR A 8 12.21 2.41 -0.14
N LEU A 9 11.32 2.78 0.79
CA LEU A 9 11.39 2.27 2.16
C LEU A 9 11.15 0.75 2.18
N THR A 10 10.14 0.26 1.45
CA THR A 10 9.91 -1.19 1.30
C THR A 10 11.15 -1.92 0.79
N TYR A 11 11.84 -1.38 -0.23
CA TYR A 11 13.08 -1.97 -0.73
C TYR A 11 14.16 -2.04 0.34
N VAL A 12 14.43 -0.93 1.05
CA VAL A 12 15.43 -0.88 2.13
C VAL A 12 15.12 -1.90 3.22
N VAL A 13 13.85 -1.97 3.65
CA VAL A 13 13.40 -2.90 4.69
C VAL A 13 13.53 -4.36 4.22
N ALA A 14 13.17 -4.66 2.96
CA ALA A 14 13.34 -6.00 2.39
C ALA A 14 14.81 -6.44 2.38
N ARG A 15 15.72 -5.53 2.00
CA ARG A 15 17.16 -5.78 2.04
C ARG A 15 17.68 -5.99 3.47
N TYR A 16 17.20 -5.22 4.45
CA TYR A 16 17.54 -5.43 5.86
C TYR A 16 16.96 -6.72 6.46
N ALA A 17 15.80 -7.19 5.97
CA ALA A 17 15.30 -8.54 6.24
C ALA A 17 16.19 -9.65 5.62
N GLY A 18 17.18 -9.25 4.83
CA GLY A 18 18.16 -10.11 4.17
C GLY A 18 17.65 -10.72 2.87
N ILE A 19 16.58 -10.18 2.28
CA ILE A 19 16.13 -10.56 0.94
C ILE A 19 17.17 -10.05 -0.07
N ASP A 20 17.47 -10.86 -1.08
CA ASP A 20 18.41 -10.48 -2.13
C ASP A 20 17.87 -9.32 -2.98
N HIS A 21 18.76 -8.61 -3.68
CA HIS A 21 18.40 -7.42 -4.46
C HIS A 21 17.27 -7.68 -5.47
N TYR A 22 17.34 -8.76 -6.25
CA TYR A 22 16.38 -9.03 -7.32
C TYR A 22 14.98 -9.32 -6.75
N THR A 23 14.90 -10.12 -5.69
CA THR A 23 13.63 -10.38 -5.01
C THR A 23 13.09 -9.11 -4.31
N ALA A 24 13.97 -8.34 -3.65
CA ALA A 24 13.58 -7.10 -2.96
C ALA A 24 13.06 -6.03 -3.92
N GLU A 25 13.66 -5.90 -5.11
CA GLU A 25 13.17 -5.02 -6.18
C GLU A 25 11.75 -5.40 -6.59
N LYS A 26 11.46 -6.70 -6.79
CA LYS A 26 10.10 -7.14 -7.15
C LYS A 26 9.07 -6.86 -6.06
N VAL A 27 9.43 -7.09 -4.81
CA VAL A 27 8.57 -6.78 -3.65
C VAL A 27 8.27 -5.28 -3.62
N ALA A 28 9.31 -4.45 -3.74
CA ALA A 28 9.19 -3.00 -3.70
C ALA A 28 8.41 -2.42 -4.89
N TYR A 29 8.71 -2.86 -6.12
CA TYR A 29 8.00 -2.46 -7.32
C TYR A 29 6.52 -2.84 -7.20
N SER A 30 6.22 -4.06 -6.77
CA SER A 30 4.84 -4.52 -6.58
C SER A 30 4.10 -3.73 -5.50
N ALA A 31 4.77 -3.40 -4.39
CA ALA A 31 4.19 -2.59 -3.33
C ALA A 31 3.77 -1.20 -3.84
N GLN A 32 4.59 -0.53 -4.66
CA GLN A 32 4.17 0.73 -5.29
C GLN A 32 3.11 0.51 -6.36
N TYR A 33 3.19 -0.56 -7.14
CA TYR A 33 2.30 -0.78 -8.28
C TYR A 33 0.83 -1.04 -7.86
N VAL A 34 0.57 -1.32 -6.58
CA VAL A 34 -0.80 -1.32 -6.01
C VAL A 34 -1.49 0.03 -6.19
N ASP A 35 -0.78 1.15 -5.98
CA ASP A 35 -1.29 2.52 -6.19
C ASP A 35 -1.46 2.89 -7.66
N GLU A 36 -0.78 2.17 -8.55
CA GLU A 36 -0.74 2.48 -9.99
C GLU A 36 -1.72 1.64 -10.81
N ALA A 37 -2.23 0.55 -10.25
CA ALA A 37 -3.15 -0.36 -10.91
C ALA A 37 -4.58 0.21 -10.96
N THR A 38 -4.77 1.18 -11.86
CA THR A 38 -6.01 1.95 -12.07
C THR A 38 -6.74 1.59 -13.37
N ASN A 39 -6.35 0.48 -14.02
CA ASN A 39 -6.92 0.05 -15.29
C ASN A 39 -7.28 -1.44 -15.27
N ASP A 40 -8.57 -1.74 -15.38
CA ASP A 40 -9.16 -3.08 -15.45
C ASP A 40 -9.47 -3.55 -16.88
N SER A 41 -9.19 -2.74 -17.89
CA SER A 41 -9.48 -3.10 -19.28
C SER A 41 -8.79 -4.41 -19.65
N GLN A 42 -9.58 -5.37 -20.15
CA GLN A 42 -9.12 -6.66 -20.62
C GLN A 42 -8.05 -6.48 -21.72
N ILE A 43 -7.01 -7.31 -21.64
CA ILE A 43 -5.98 -7.40 -22.66
C ILE A 43 -6.43 -8.39 -23.73
N TYR A 44 -6.40 -7.95 -24.98
CA TYR A 44 -6.62 -8.81 -26.14
C TYR A 44 -5.32 -8.95 -26.90
N PHE A 45 -4.90 -10.18 -27.16
CA PHE A 45 -3.71 -10.46 -27.96
C PHE A 45 -4.07 -10.73 -29.42
N GLU A 46 -3.12 -10.48 -30.32
CA GLU A 46 -3.28 -10.71 -31.76
C GLU A 46 -3.56 -12.18 -32.12
N ASN A 47 -3.05 -13.12 -31.31
CA ASN A 47 -3.31 -14.55 -31.47
C ASN A 47 -4.67 -15.02 -30.90
N GLY A 48 -5.49 -14.10 -30.38
CA GLY A 48 -6.79 -14.39 -29.77
C GLY A 48 -6.74 -14.78 -28.28
N ALA A 49 -5.55 -14.85 -27.66
CA ALA A 49 -5.46 -14.97 -26.21
C ALA A 49 -5.99 -13.70 -25.52
N MET A 50 -6.46 -13.85 -24.28
CA MET A 50 -6.98 -12.74 -23.49
C MET A 50 -6.46 -12.81 -22.06
N TYR A 51 -6.38 -11.65 -21.40
CA TYR A 51 -6.01 -11.59 -20.00
C TYR A 51 -6.78 -10.50 -19.25
N ASP A 52 -7.45 -10.91 -18.18
CA ASP A 52 -8.14 -10.01 -17.26
C ASP A 52 -7.28 -9.64 -16.06
N ARG A 53 -7.43 -8.38 -15.66
CA ARG A 53 -6.80 -7.73 -14.52
C ARG A 53 -7.84 -6.97 -13.71
N ILE A 54 -7.47 -6.62 -12.49
CA ILE A 54 -8.33 -5.87 -11.57
C ILE A 54 -7.67 -4.53 -11.24
N VAL A 55 -8.46 -3.60 -10.73
CA VAL A 55 -7.94 -2.37 -10.11
C VAL A 55 -7.72 -2.57 -8.62
N SER A 56 -6.66 -1.93 -8.13
CA SER A 56 -6.38 -1.74 -6.69
C SER A 56 -6.19 -0.27 -6.32
N ALA A 57 -6.40 0.66 -7.26
CA ALA A 57 -6.39 2.10 -7.02
C ALA A 57 -7.38 2.83 -7.92
N HIS A 58 -7.79 4.03 -7.49
CA HIS A 58 -8.65 4.94 -8.25
C HIS A 58 -7.83 6.04 -8.91
N LYS A 59 -8.24 6.48 -10.12
CA LYS A 59 -7.61 7.67 -10.73
C LYS A 59 -8.01 8.93 -9.98
N MET A 60 -7.10 9.91 -9.89
CA MET A 60 -7.37 11.26 -9.38
C MET A 60 -8.61 11.95 -10.00
N LEU A 61 -8.99 11.58 -11.23
CA LEU A 61 -10.18 12.11 -11.91
C LEU A 61 -11.51 11.45 -11.46
N ASP A 62 -11.46 10.24 -10.92
CA ASP A 62 -12.65 9.49 -10.42
C ASP A 62 -13.15 10.01 -9.07
N TYR A 63 -12.39 10.86 -8.39
CA TYR A 63 -12.81 11.46 -7.12
C TYR A 63 -14.08 12.34 -7.25
N ARG A 64 -14.54 12.61 -8.48
CA ARG A 64 -15.81 13.28 -8.77
C ARG A 64 -17.00 12.32 -8.94
N ASN A 65 -16.75 11.01 -9.03
CA ASN A 65 -17.77 9.99 -9.17
C ASN A 65 -17.92 9.21 -7.86
N THR A 66 -18.92 9.58 -7.05
CA THR A 66 -19.15 9.00 -5.72
C THR A 66 -19.41 7.50 -5.73
N GLN A 67 -19.90 6.92 -6.84
CA GLN A 67 -20.12 5.47 -6.96
C GLN A 67 -18.82 4.69 -7.22
N GLU A 68 -17.90 5.22 -8.02
CA GLU A 68 -16.58 4.60 -8.21
C GLU A 68 -15.71 4.75 -6.96
N LEU A 69 -15.80 5.90 -6.27
CA LEU A 69 -15.19 6.13 -4.96
C LEU A 69 -15.70 5.19 -3.86
N ALA A 70 -16.95 4.74 -3.94
CA ALA A 70 -17.56 3.80 -2.99
C ALA A 70 -17.19 2.34 -3.28
N ASN A 71 -16.24 2.08 -4.18
CA ASN A 71 -15.80 0.73 -4.47
C ASN A 71 -14.98 0.16 -3.31
N ASN A 72 -15.68 -0.41 -2.32
CA ASN A 72 -15.09 -1.09 -1.17
C ASN A 72 -14.09 -2.19 -1.58
N LEU A 73 -14.19 -2.74 -2.80
CA LEU A 73 -13.28 -3.76 -3.33
C LEU A 73 -11.89 -3.22 -3.74
N VAL A 74 -11.69 -1.90 -3.68
CA VAL A 74 -10.38 -1.25 -3.80
C VAL A 74 -9.89 -0.83 -2.41
N TRP A 75 -10.69 -0.05 -1.69
CA TRP A 75 -10.25 0.55 -0.42
C TRP A 75 -10.00 -0.48 0.68
N ILE A 76 -10.97 -1.33 0.98
CA ILE A 76 -10.88 -2.25 2.12
C ILE A 76 -9.76 -3.28 1.94
N PRO A 77 -9.63 -4.00 0.80
CA PRO A 77 -8.59 -5.00 0.70
C PRO A 77 -7.19 -4.39 0.58
N PHE A 78 -7.02 -3.21 -0.03
CA PHE A 78 -5.68 -2.71 -0.36
C PHE A 78 -5.17 -1.55 0.49
N HIS A 79 -6.04 -0.64 0.95
CA HIS A 79 -5.63 0.64 1.57
C HIS A 79 -6.09 0.81 3.02
N PHE A 80 -7.20 0.17 3.40
CA PHE A 80 -7.82 0.30 4.72
C PHE A 80 -8.25 -1.06 5.25
N LEU A 81 -7.28 -1.95 5.44
CA LEU A 81 -7.54 -3.30 5.94
C LEU A 81 -8.20 -3.21 7.33
N PRO A 82 -9.40 -3.81 7.52
CA PRO A 82 -10.12 -3.78 8.80
C PRO A 82 -9.29 -4.30 9.97
N GLY A 83 -9.33 -3.63 11.11
CA GLY A 83 -8.60 -4.05 12.31
C GLY A 83 -9.38 -4.98 13.25
N ASN A 84 -10.69 -5.15 13.04
CA ASN A 84 -11.61 -5.87 13.95
C ASN A 84 -11.46 -5.45 15.42
N GLU A 85 -11.22 -4.15 15.66
CA GLU A 85 -10.97 -3.59 17.01
C GLU A 85 -9.79 -4.26 17.76
N GLY A 86 -8.90 -4.96 17.04
CA GLY A 86 -7.76 -5.70 17.59
C GLY A 86 -8.08 -7.11 18.08
N PHE A 87 -9.34 -7.55 18.01
CA PHE A 87 -9.76 -8.86 18.46
C PHE A 87 -9.46 -9.96 17.43
N PRO A 88 -9.11 -11.18 17.88
CA PRO A 88 -8.92 -12.33 16.99
C PRO A 88 -10.24 -12.80 16.37
N SER A 89 -10.17 -13.62 15.32
CA SER A 89 -11.35 -14.15 14.61
C SER A 89 -12.29 -15.01 15.47
N SER A 90 -11.80 -15.53 16.59
CA SER A 90 -12.60 -16.27 17.58
C SER A 90 -13.51 -15.39 18.43
N GLU A 91 -13.34 -14.06 18.37
CA GLU A 91 -14.06 -13.09 19.19
C GLU A 91 -14.78 -12.08 18.29
N THR A 92 -16.07 -11.87 18.55
CA THR A 92 -16.84 -10.80 17.90
C THR A 92 -16.94 -9.63 18.87
N PRO A 93 -16.31 -8.49 18.56
CA PRO A 93 -16.38 -7.30 19.43
C PRO A 93 -17.82 -6.83 19.63
N GLU A 94 -18.12 -6.35 20.83
CA GLU A 94 -19.36 -5.62 21.09
C GLU A 94 -19.27 -4.21 20.48
N GLY A 95 -20.35 -3.74 19.84
CA GLY A 95 -20.41 -2.39 19.29
C GLY A 95 -20.92 -2.35 17.86
N SER A 96 -20.64 -1.24 17.18
CA SER A 96 -21.07 -1.03 15.80
C SER A 96 -20.13 -1.71 14.80
N PHE A 97 -20.68 -2.26 13.73
CA PHE A 97 -19.91 -2.89 12.65
C PHE A 97 -18.83 -1.96 12.08
N ILE A 98 -19.08 -0.64 12.04
CA ILE A 98 -18.08 0.32 11.55
C ILE A 98 -16.78 0.30 12.36
N ASN A 99 -16.83 0.07 13.68
CA ASN A 99 -15.63 0.06 14.51
C ASN A 99 -14.68 -1.08 14.10
N ARG A 100 -15.25 -2.19 13.65
CA ARG A 100 -14.50 -3.36 13.17
C ARG A 100 -13.81 -3.10 11.82
N LEU A 101 -14.33 -2.16 11.03
CA LEU A 101 -13.74 -1.72 9.76
C LEU A 101 -12.63 -0.66 9.94
N ILE A 102 -12.47 -0.09 11.13
CA ILE A 102 -11.40 0.87 11.40
C ILE A 102 -10.07 0.13 11.30
N CYS A 103 -9.17 0.68 10.48
CA CYS A 103 -7.83 0.18 10.27
C CYS A 103 -7.00 0.34 11.55
N MET A 104 -6.24 -0.71 11.90
CA MET A 104 -5.39 -0.73 13.10
C MET A 104 -4.02 -1.33 12.74
N PRO A 105 -2.92 -0.76 13.28
CA PRO A 105 -1.57 -1.22 12.98
C PRO A 105 -1.39 -2.65 13.49
N ASP A 106 -0.81 -3.52 12.66
CA ASP A 106 -0.49 -4.91 13.03
C ASP A 106 -1.64 -5.64 13.73
N SER A 107 -2.87 -5.44 13.24
CA SER A 107 -4.06 -6.10 13.77
C SER A 107 -4.02 -7.62 13.53
N GLN A 108 -4.86 -8.39 14.23
CA GLN A 108 -4.97 -9.82 13.98
C GLN A 108 -5.40 -10.14 12.55
N VAL A 109 -6.26 -9.29 11.97
CA VAL A 109 -6.63 -9.38 10.54
C VAL A 109 -5.41 -9.21 9.65
N ALA A 110 -4.53 -8.25 9.95
CA ALA A 110 -3.28 -8.03 9.21
C ALA A 110 -2.32 -9.22 9.34
N ARG A 111 -2.20 -9.81 10.54
CA ARG A 111 -1.38 -11.01 10.77
C ARG A 111 -1.91 -12.22 10.01
N ASP A 112 -3.23 -12.42 9.98
CA ASP A 112 -3.84 -13.52 9.22
C ASP A 112 -3.75 -13.30 7.70
N MET A 113 -3.79 -12.03 7.24
CA MET A 113 -3.45 -11.68 5.85
C MET A 113 -2.02 -12.09 5.50
N LEU A 114 -1.04 -11.83 6.39
CA LEU A 114 0.34 -12.25 6.16
C LEU A 114 0.49 -13.78 6.17
N LYS A 115 -0.20 -14.49 7.05
CA LYS A 115 -0.21 -15.97 7.07
C LYS A 115 -0.79 -16.55 5.79
N MET A 116 -1.87 -15.94 5.26
CA MET A 116 -2.44 -16.30 3.96
C MET A 116 -1.39 -16.11 2.86
N VAL A 117 -0.75 -14.93 2.78
CA VAL A 117 0.29 -14.64 1.79
C VAL A 117 1.46 -15.63 1.88
N ALA A 118 1.86 -16.04 3.09
CA ALA A 118 2.94 -16.99 3.31
C ALA A 118 2.67 -18.37 2.68
N GLN A 119 1.40 -18.78 2.56
CA GLN A 119 1.03 -20.04 1.89
C GLN A 119 1.38 -20.04 0.39
N HIS A 120 1.58 -18.87 -0.21
CA HIS A 120 1.93 -18.73 -1.62
C HIS A 120 3.44 -18.70 -1.87
N TRP A 121 4.30 -18.95 -0.87
CA TRP A 121 5.76 -18.87 -1.02
C TRP A 121 6.31 -19.66 -2.21
N GLU A 122 5.74 -20.83 -2.53
CA GLU A 122 6.20 -21.67 -3.65
C GLU A 122 5.62 -21.27 -5.02
N ARG A 123 4.73 -20.26 -5.07
CA ARG A 123 4.11 -19.80 -6.31
C ARG A 123 5.08 -18.88 -7.07
N PRO A 124 5.04 -18.87 -8.42
CA PRO A 124 5.95 -18.05 -9.21
C PRO A 124 5.75 -16.55 -8.99
N TYR A 125 4.58 -16.13 -8.50
CA TYR A 125 4.24 -14.75 -8.17
C TYR A 125 4.45 -14.41 -6.67
N ALA A 126 5.16 -15.25 -5.90
CA ALA A 126 5.31 -15.07 -4.45
C ALA A 126 5.92 -13.72 -4.05
N ALA A 127 6.91 -13.22 -4.81
CA ALA A 127 7.54 -11.92 -4.53
C ALA A 127 6.54 -10.77 -4.75
N GLN A 128 5.75 -10.83 -5.81
CA GLN A 128 4.71 -9.84 -6.09
C GLN A 128 3.60 -9.90 -5.05
N MET A 129 3.20 -11.11 -4.65
CA MET A 129 2.25 -11.36 -3.55
C MET A 129 2.71 -10.70 -2.25
N MET A 130 3.98 -10.87 -1.90
CA MET A 130 4.59 -10.24 -0.74
C MET A 130 4.65 -8.71 -0.89
N GLY A 131 4.95 -8.19 -2.08
CA GLY A 131 4.90 -6.75 -2.33
C GLY A 131 3.50 -6.15 -2.14
N VAL A 132 2.46 -6.79 -2.67
CA VAL A 132 1.06 -6.40 -2.41
C VAL A 132 0.79 -6.41 -0.90
N ALA A 133 1.18 -7.48 -0.20
CA ALA A 133 1.00 -7.58 1.24
C ALA A 133 1.73 -6.49 2.02
N MET A 134 2.96 -6.13 1.64
CA MET A 134 3.75 -5.09 2.30
C MET A 134 3.17 -3.69 2.09
N HIS A 135 2.57 -3.43 0.92
CA HIS A 135 1.78 -2.21 0.72
C HIS A 135 0.63 -2.13 1.73
N VAL A 136 -0.24 -3.14 1.76
CA VAL A 136 -1.41 -3.15 2.66
C VAL A 136 -0.97 -3.12 4.12
N TYR A 137 0.07 -3.87 4.48
CA TYR A 137 0.58 -3.94 5.84
C TYR A 137 1.12 -2.60 6.33
N ALA A 138 1.91 -1.90 5.50
CA ALA A 138 2.40 -0.56 5.79
C ALA A 138 1.23 0.44 6.01
N ASP A 139 0.18 0.30 5.21
CA ASP A 139 -1.00 1.15 5.30
C ASP A 139 -1.85 0.91 6.55
N THR A 140 -1.75 -0.28 7.16
CA THR A 140 -2.33 -0.49 8.50
C THR A 140 -1.79 0.46 9.56
N PHE A 141 -0.54 0.92 9.38
CA PHE A 141 0.09 1.89 10.26
C PHE A 141 -0.23 3.32 9.84
N ALA A 142 -0.04 3.65 8.56
CA ALA A 142 -0.25 5.01 8.05
C ALA A 142 -1.72 5.45 8.21
N HIS A 143 -2.67 4.58 7.85
CA HIS A 143 -4.09 4.89 7.83
C HIS A 143 -4.84 4.44 9.10
N GLN A 144 -4.12 4.13 10.18
CA GLN A 144 -4.74 3.70 11.43
C GLN A 144 -5.78 4.72 11.94
N GLY A 145 -6.95 4.25 12.36
CA GLY A 145 -8.05 5.10 12.81
C GLY A 145 -9.03 5.54 11.72
N PHE A 146 -8.76 5.22 10.45
CA PHE A 146 -9.67 5.42 9.32
C PHE A 146 -10.26 4.09 8.84
N ALA A 147 -11.41 4.12 8.16
CA ALA A 147 -12.07 2.97 7.56
C ALA A 147 -12.21 3.15 6.04
N GLY A 148 -12.13 2.07 5.28
CA GLY A 148 -12.24 2.06 3.81
C GLY A 148 -13.66 2.25 3.27
N VAL A 149 -14.51 2.98 3.99
CA VAL A 149 -15.93 3.22 3.68
C VAL A 149 -16.31 4.67 3.97
N ILE A 150 -17.39 5.13 3.36
CA ILE A 150 -17.93 6.47 3.60
C ILE A 150 -18.69 6.47 4.92
N HIS A 151 -18.12 7.09 5.97
CA HIS A 151 -18.73 7.11 7.31
C HIS A 151 -18.14 8.24 8.17
N ASP A 152 -18.92 8.76 9.13
CA ASP A 152 -18.49 9.77 10.10
C ASP A 152 -17.21 9.42 10.87
N VAL A 153 -16.84 8.15 11.10
CA VAL A 153 -15.61 7.80 11.84
C VAL A 153 -14.35 8.35 11.17
N ASN A 154 -14.45 8.59 9.87
CA ASN A 154 -13.40 9.16 9.03
C ASN A 154 -13.32 10.69 9.09
N ARG A 155 -14.23 11.37 9.79
CA ARG A 155 -14.23 12.83 9.89
C ARG A 155 -12.98 13.32 10.63
N VAL A 156 -12.41 14.41 10.13
CA VAL A 156 -11.21 15.07 10.65
C VAL A 156 -11.58 16.52 10.92
N ASP A 157 -11.79 16.86 12.19
CA ASP A 157 -12.06 18.21 12.67
C ASP A 157 -10.83 18.76 13.41
N GLU A 158 -10.78 20.09 13.62
CA GLU A 158 -9.76 20.74 14.44
C GLU A 158 -8.30 20.36 14.08
N LEU A 159 -8.02 20.24 12.78
CA LEU A 159 -6.69 19.84 12.29
C LEU A 159 -5.61 20.87 12.65
N GLU A 160 -4.57 20.42 13.33
CA GLU A 160 -3.35 21.17 13.62
C GLU A 160 -2.11 20.38 13.20
N SER A 161 -1.03 21.08 12.84
CA SER A 161 0.24 20.45 12.47
C SER A 161 1.43 21.36 12.72
N THR A 162 2.57 20.74 12.98
CA THR A 162 3.87 21.41 13.01
C THR A 162 4.28 21.99 11.65
N SER A 163 3.71 21.50 10.54
CA SER A 163 3.95 22.02 9.19
C SER A 163 2.89 23.06 8.81
N THR A 164 3.19 24.33 9.05
CA THR A 164 2.24 25.45 8.84
C THR A 164 1.87 25.68 7.37
N SER A 165 2.84 25.53 6.44
CA SER A 165 2.59 25.67 5.00
C SER A 165 1.62 24.60 4.49
N LEU A 166 1.84 23.36 4.93
CA LEU A 166 1.01 22.23 4.58
C LEU A 166 -0.38 22.37 5.19
N LEU A 167 -0.47 22.75 6.47
CA LEU A 167 -1.74 22.99 7.14
C LEU A 167 -2.59 24.05 6.42
N GLN A 168 -1.97 25.13 5.95
CA GLN A 168 -2.67 26.18 5.20
C GLN A 168 -3.25 25.64 3.88
N LYS A 169 -2.45 24.90 3.10
CA LYS A 169 -2.94 24.27 1.85
C LYS A 169 -4.10 23.32 2.08
N VAL A 170 -4.10 22.58 3.19
CA VAL A 170 -5.22 21.70 3.53
C VAL A 170 -6.47 22.47 3.86
N LYS A 171 -6.35 23.53 4.67
CA LYS A 171 -7.48 24.40 4.99
C LYS A 171 -8.05 25.03 3.72
N ASP A 172 -7.20 25.47 2.80
CA ASP A 172 -7.61 26.03 1.52
C ASP A 172 -8.34 24.98 0.65
N ASN A 173 -7.80 23.76 0.57
CA ASN A 173 -8.41 22.65 -0.17
C ASN A 173 -9.73 22.20 0.46
N LEU A 174 -9.78 22.00 1.78
CA LEU A 174 -11.01 21.68 2.52
C LEU A 174 -12.07 22.75 2.32
N PHE A 175 -11.71 24.03 2.34
CA PHE A 175 -12.65 25.12 2.06
C PHE A 175 -13.18 25.04 0.62
N SER A 176 -12.33 24.72 -0.35
CA SER A 176 -12.76 24.50 -1.74
C SER A 176 -13.68 23.28 -1.90
N TYR A 177 -13.43 22.20 -1.15
CA TYR A 177 -14.25 20.98 -1.14
C TYR A 177 -15.57 21.16 -0.37
N ALA A 178 -15.60 21.97 0.69
CA ALA A 178 -16.80 22.31 1.44
C ALA A 178 -17.78 23.16 0.61
N ILE A 179 -17.26 23.94 -0.34
CA ILE A 179 -18.06 24.63 -1.37
C ILE A 179 -18.59 23.65 -2.43
N SER A 180 -18.04 22.43 -2.50
CA SER A 180 -18.37 21.39 -3.48
C SER A 180 -18.77 20.05 -2.84
N GLU A 181 -19.57 20.01 -1.76
CA GLU A 181 -20.31 18.86 -1.17
C GLU A 181 -19.75 17.40 -1.32
N SER A 182 -18.44 17.16 -1.47
CA SER A 182 -17.92 15.83 -1.80
C SER A 182 -16.48 15.62 -1.36
N SER A 183 -16.29 15.00 -0.20
CA SER A 183 -15.05 14.29 0.15
C SER A 183 -15.38 13.16 1.14
N PRO A 184 -15.62 11.93 0.66
CA PRO A 184 -16.38 10.94 1.44
C PRO A 184 -15.53 9.87 2.15
N LEU A 185 -14.21 9.84 1.98
CA LEU A 185 -13.30 8.94 2.70
C LEU A 185 -12.36 9.79 3.56
N GLY A 186 -12.03 9.39 4.79
CA GLY A 186 -11.31 10.25 5.74
C GLY A 186 -9.94 10.74 5.28
N HIS A 187 -9.37 10.04 4.29
CA HIS A 187 -8.18 10.47 3.56
C HIS A 187 -8.39 11.73 2.74
N GLY A 188 -9.60 11.99 2.27
CA GLY A 188 -9.96 13.26 1.65
C GLY A 188 -10.09 14.42 2.64
N ALA A 189 -10.30 14.14 3.93
CA ALA A 189 -10.38 15.17 4.98
C ALA A 189 -9.01 15.47 5.63
N ALA A 190 -8.17 14.43 5.84
CA ALA A 190 -6.77 14.59 6.24
C ALA A 190 -5.83 14.91 5.07
N LEU A 191 -6.30 14.81 3.82
CA LEU A 191 -5.48 14.82 2.60
C LEU A 191 -4.29 13.83 2.73
N SER A 192 -3.13 14.19 2.18
CA SER A 192 -1.89 13.40 2.22
C SER A 192 -1.16 13.38 3.57
N PHE A 193 -1.77 13.86 4.68
CA PHE A 193 -1.08 13.94 5.97
C PHE A 193 -0.56 12.60 6.47
N PRO A 194 -1.36 11.53 6.51
CA PRO A 194 -0.89 10.25 7.02
C PRO A 194 0.29 9.69 6.22
N ASP A 195 0.46 10.12 4.96
CA ASP A 195 1.48 9.61 4.04
C ASP A 195 2.79 10.42 4.06
N ARG A 196 2.90 11.45 4.90
CA ARG A 196 4.10 12.30 4.99
C ARG A 196 4.95 11.91 6.19
N PRO A 197 6.11 11.24 6.00
CA PRO A 197 6.82 10.61 7.11
C PRO A 197 7.42 11.60 8.12
N TYR A 198 7.62 12.86 7.75
CA TYR A 198 8.27 13.88 8.57
C TYR A 198 7.31 14.76 9.38
N THR A 199 6.00 14.55 9.27
CA THR A 199 5.02 15.44 9.91
C THR A 199 4.50 14.91 11.24
N SER A 200 4.24 15.84 12.16
CA SER A 200 3.40 15.60 13.35
C SER A 200 2.14 16.44 13.25
N TRP A 201 1.01 15.85 13.62
CA TRP A 201 -0.30 16.48 13.48
C TRP A 201 -1.29 15.92 14.48
N GLU A 202 -2.35 16.67 14.71
CA GLU A 202 -3.45 16.29 15.59
C GLU A 202 -4.78 16.69 14.97
N TYR A 203 -5.82 15.96 15.32
CA TYR A 203 -7.18 16.23 14.88
C TYR A 203 -8.19 15.66 15.87
N GLN A 204 -9.43 16.12 15.81
CA GLN A 204 -10.55 15.47 16.44
C GLN A 204 -11.23 14.54 15.43
N ASN A 205 -11.36 13.26 15.77
CA ASN A 205 -12.03 12.29 14.90
C ASN A 205 -13.56 12.40 14.98
N GLY A 206 -14.26 11.67 14.11
CA GLY A 206 -15.73 11.63 14.09
C GLY A 206 -16.43 11.18 15.36
N LEU A 207 -15.70 10.55 16.29
CA LEU A 207 -16.19 10.14 17.61
C LEU A 207 -15.93 11.22 18.69
N GLY A 208 -15.47 12.41 18.29
CA GLY A 208 -15.16 13.52 19.19
C GLY A 208 -13.85 13.33 19.97
N LYS A 209 -13.04 12.33 19.64
CA LYS A 209 -11.77 12.05 20.32
C LYS A 209 -10.63 12.79 19.65
N LYS A 210 -9.80 13.47 20.45
CA LYS A 210 -8.52 14.03 20.00
C LYS A 210 -7.53 12.91 19.70
N VAL A 211 -6.92 12.95 18.52
CA VAL A 211 -5.94 11.99 18.02
C VAL A 211 -4.66 12.72 17.68
N GLU A 212 -3.55 12.24 18.22
CA GLU A 212 -2.20 12.74 17.93
C GLU A 212 -1.46 11.75 17.01
N ARG A 213 -0.63 12.29 16.13
CA ARG A 213 0.10 11.55 15.11
C ARG A 213 1.53 12.04 15.04
N ASP A 214 2.47 11.12 15.26
CA ASP A 214 3.87 11.28 14.90
C ASP A 214 4.16 10.32 13.75
N ASN A 215 4.11 10.82 12.51
CA ASN A 215 4.28 9.97 11.35
C ASN A 215 5.69 9.37 11.28
N THR A 216 6.72 10.07 11.79
CA THR A 216 8.08 9.51 11.79
C THR A 216 8.13 8.28 12.67
N LYS A 217 7.53 8.34 13.86
CA LYS A 217 7.41 7.16 14.74
C LYS A 217 6.57 6.06 14.07
N ILE A 218 5.42 6.40 13.50
CA ILE A 218 4.51 5.44 12.85
C ILE A 218 5.21 4.71 11.69
N PHE A 219 5.95 5.42 10.85
CA PHE A 219 6.70 4.83 9.73
C PHE A 219 7.85 3.94 10.22
N LEU A 220 8.51 4.29 11.32
CA LEU A 220 9.54 3.43 11.93
C LEU A 220 8.96 2.15 12.52
N ASP A 221 7.81 2.25 13.20
CA ASP A 221 7.09 1.08 13.72
C ASP A 221 6.65 0.17 12.54
N ALA A 222 6.13 0.76 11.46
CA ALA A 222 5.76 0.04 10.24
C ALA A 222 6.97 -0.66 9.60
N ALA A 223 8.10 0.06 9.45
CA ALA A 223 9.32 -0.49 8.87
C ALA A 223 9.87 -1.68 9.68
N ASP A 224 9.84 -1.62 11.01
CA ASP A 224 10.27 -2.74 11.86
C ASP A 224 9.32 -3.94 11.72
N ALA A 225 8.01 -3.70 11.75
CA ALA A 225 7.01 -4.74 11.59
C ALA A 225 7.10 -5.42 10.20
N MET A 226 7.28 -4.62 9.13
CA MET A 226 7.50 -5.11 7.77
C MET A 226 8.78 -5.96 7.69
N CYS A 227 9.87 -5.53 8.36
CA CYS A 227 11.11 -6.29 8.41
C CYS A 227 10.89 -7.68 9.02
N LYS A 228 10.19 -7.74 10.16
CA LYS A 228 9.86 -8.99 10.85
C LYS A 228 9.00 -9.90 9.97
N ALA A 229 7.95 -9.36 9.35
CA ALA A 229 7.11 -10.13 8.42
C ALA A 229 7.92 -10.71 7.25
N MET A 230 8.83 -9.92 6.67
CA MET A 230 9.70 -10.37 5.58
C MET A 230 10.78 -11.36 6.03
N GLN A 231 11.25 -11.29 7.28
CA GLN A 231 12.15 -12.29 7.88
C GLN A 231 11.44 -13.65 8.07
N CYS A 232 10.20 -13.65 8.55
CA CYS A 232 9.34 -14.85 8.55
C CYS A 232 9.17 -15.40 7.12
N TRP A 233 8.76 -14.56 6.18
CA TRP A 233 8.53 -14.95 4.79
C TRP A 233 9.78 -15.58 4.16
N LYS A 234 10.94 -14.91 4.26
CA LYS A 234 12.23 -15.42 3.78
C LYS A 234 12.61 -16.77 4.38
N SER A 235 12.30 -16.99 5.66
CA SER A 235 12.55 -18.28 6.33
C SER A 235 11.52 -19.36 6.01
N ARG A 236 10.51 -19.04 5.17
CA ARG A 236 9.38 -19.92 4.82
C ARG A 236 8.51 -20.27 6.02
N ASP A 237 8.51 -19.41 7.04
CA ASP A 237 7.62 -19.54 8.18
C ASP A 237 6.19 -19.15 7.75
N THR A 238 5.33 -20.16 7.64
CA THR A 238 3.92 -19.98 7.29
C THR A 238 3.03 -19.57 8.47
N SER A 239 3.56 -19.62 9.69
CA SER A 239 2.86 -19.14 10.88
C SER A 239 2.98 -17.63 11.08
N ILE A 240 3.98 -17.00 10.45
CA ILE A 240 4.31 -15.57 10.57
C ILE A 240 4.47 -15.17 12.05
N ASP A 241 5.42 -15.80 12.72
CA ASP A 241 5.75 -15.52 14.13
C ASP A 241 6.58 -14.23 14.28
N ILE A 242 5.93 -13.09 13.96
CA ILE A 242 6.53 -11.73 13.95
C ILE A 242 7.13 -11.38 15.31
N ASP A 243 6.49 -11.77 16.40
CA ASP A 243 6.88 -11.37 17.76
C ASP A 243 8.24 -11.96 18.17
N ASN A 244 8.66 -13.07 17.54
CA ASN A 244 9.95 -13.72 17.77
C ASN A 244 11.02 -13.38 16.71
N GLN A 245 10.69 -12.52 15.74
CA GLN A 245 11.67 -12.05 14.74
C GLN A 245 12.52 -10.89 15.28
N PRO A 246 13.82 -10.84 14.90
CA PRO A 246 14.71 -9.79 15.39
C PRO A 246 14.32 -8.39 14.89
N GLY A 247 13.69 -8.29 13.72
CA GLY A 247 13.32 -7.01 13.11
C GLY A 247 14.54 -6.20 12.65
N LEU A 248 14.41 -4.88 12.69
CA LEU A 248 15.48 -3.95 12.34
C LEU A 248 16.44 -3.73 13.52
N THR A 249 17.73 -3.63 13.23
CA THR A 249 18.71 -3.23 14.25
C THR A 249 18.56 -1.75 14.62
N LYS A 250 19.14 -1.34 15.75
CA LYS A 250 19.14 0.08 16.16
C LYS A 250 19.78 1.00 15.13
N ASP A 251 20.85 0.54 14.48
CA ASP A 251 21.56 1.33 13.47
C ASP A 251 20.74 1.45 12.19
N GLN A 252 20.08 0.37 11.75
CA GLN A 252 19.17 0.39 10.60
C GLN A 252 17.97 1.33 10.85
N LEU A 253 17.38 1.28 12.05
CA LEU A 253 16.31 2.21 12.45
C LEU A 253 16.80 3.67 12.45
N ALA A 254 18.05 3.91 12.90
CA ALA A 254 18.63 5.25 12.90
C ALA A 254 18.84 5.79 11.48
N LEU A 255 19.30 4.95 10.54
CA LEU A 255 19.46 5.31 9.12
C LEU A 255 18.11 5.62 8.47
N ILE A 256 17.10 4.77 8.67
CA ILE A 256 15.74 5.00 8.17
C ILE A 256 15.18 6.29 8.76
N LYS A 257 15.29 6.49 10.09
CA LYS A 257 14.84 7.71 10.75
C LYS A 257 15.51 8.95 10.18
N HIS A 258 16.82 8.88 9.92
CA HIS A 258 17.56 9.98 9.32
C HIS A 258 17.02 10.33 7.92
N ALA A 259 16.81 9.31 7.07
CA ALA A 259 16.24 9.50 5.75
C ALA A 259 14.83 10.14 5.80
N LEU A 260 13.93 9.61 6.65
CA LEU A 260 12.55 10.11 6.80
C LEU A 260 12.50 11.59 7.23
N LEU A 261 13.46 12.04 8.07
CA LEU A 261 13.50 13.42 8.56
C LEU A 261 14.21 14.39 7.61
N THR A 262 15.23 13.91 6.88
CA THR A 262 16.04 14.74 5.97
C THR A 262 15.42 14.85 4.58
N ILE A 263 14.82 13.79 4.06
CA ILE A 263 14.15 13.76 2.76
C ILE A 263 12.69 14.14 3.00
N ASN A 264 12.40 15.43 3.10
CA ASN A 264 11.12 15.94 3.61
C ASN A 264 10.37 16.88 2.64
N ASP A 265 10.63 16.75 1.34
CA ASP A 265 9.90 17.51 0.31
C ASP A 265 8.38 17.24 0.37
N GLU A 266 7.56 18.22 0.00
CA GLU A 266 6.10 18.06 -0.05
C GLU A 266 5.66 17.07 -1.14
N SER A 267 6.43 16.92 -2.23
CA SER A 267 6.18 15.98 -3.31
C SER A 267 6.76 14.60 -2.99
N GLY A 268 5.89 13.57 -3.01
CA GLY A 268 6.31 12.18 -2.90
C GLY A 268 7.34 11.78 -3.97
N ASP A 269 7.17 12.22 -5.22
CA ASP A 269 8.13 11.96 -6.30
C ASP A 269 9.49 12.61 -6.06
N ALA A 270 9.52 13.82 -5.48
CA ALA A 270 10.77 14.48 -5.13
C ALA A 270 11.51 13.74 -4.02
N ARG A 271 10.77 13.28 -2.99
CA ARG A 271 11.34 12.43 -1.94
C ARG A 271 11.86 11.11 -2.51
N HIS A 272 11.07 10.44 -3.36
CA HIS A 272 11.44 9.18 -3.98
C HIS A 272 12.74 9.30 -4.79
N ARG A 273 12.91 10.36 -5.59
CA ARG A 273 14.18 10.60 -6.31
C ARG A 273 15.38 10.74 -5.37
N GLU A 274 15.23 11.43 -4.23
CA GLU A 274 16.33 11.56 -3.27
C GLU A 274 16.60 10.23 -2.55
N TRP A 275 15.57 9.43 -2.24
CA TRP A 275 15.75 8.06 -1.72
C TRP A 275 16.52 7.17 -2.69
N LEU A 276 16.21 7.22 -3.99
CA LEU A 276 16.95 6.48 -5.02
C LEU A 276 18.42 6.90 -5.07
N LYS A 277 18.70 8.20 -4.98
CA LYS A 277 20.07 8.71 -4.90
C LYS A 277 20.80 8.21 -3.65
N TRP A 278 20.13 8.16 -2.50
CA TRP A 278 20.71 7.61 -1.26
C TRP A 278 21.05 6.12 -1.38
N LEU A 279 20.23 5.35 -2.10
CA LEU A 279 20.51 3.95 -2.43
C LEU A 279 21.72 3.80 -3.36
N GLN A 280 21.85 4.67 -4.38
CA GLN A 280 23.02 4.69 -5.28
C GLN A 280 24.31 5.10 -4.54
N GLU A 281 24.21 6.00 -3.56
CA GLU A 281 25.33 6.45 -2.71
C GLU A 281 25.59 5.53 -1.51
N ASP A 282 24.90 4.40 -1.39
CA ASP A 282 25.00 3.42 -0.31
C ASP A 282 24.82 4.01 1.10
N LYS A 283 23.92 5.00 1.26
CA LYS A 283 23.65 5.63 2.56
C LYS A 283 22.99 4.69 3.57
N PHE A 284 22.42 3.58 3.09
CA PHE A 284 21.77 2.57 3.91
C PHE A 284 22.69 1.38 4.24
N GLU A 285 23.96 1.39 3.82
CA GLU A 285 24.91 0.29 4.07
C GLU A 285 24.42 -1.07 3.51
N LEU A 286 23.84 -1.04 2.31
CA LEU A 286 23.28 -2.20 1.60
C LEU A 286 24.14 -2.65 0.40
N GLY A 287 25.21 -1.91 0.12
CA GLY A 287 25.87 -1.84 -1.17
C GLY A 287 25.14 -0.86 -2.09
N ALA A 288 25.90 -0.10 -2.90
CA ALA A 288 25.34 0.81 -3.90
C ALA A 288 24.40 0.05 -4.85
N VAL A 289 23.18 0.56 -5.00
CA VAL A 289 22.12 -0.05 -5.82
C VAL A 289 21.57 1.00 -6.77
N ASP A 290 21.38 0.61 -8.03
CA ASP A 290 20.58 1.36 -8.99
C ASP A 290 19.17 0.74 -9.04
N LEU A 291 18.23 1.36 -8.33
CA LEU A 291 16.84 0.92 -8.25
C LEU A 291 15.97 1.83 -9.12
N SER A 292 15.06 1.26 -9.92
CA SER A 292 14.14 2.03 -10.76
C SER A 292 12.69 1.63 -10.54
N PHE A 293 11.78 2.52 -10.93
CA PHE A 293 10.36 2.24 -10.97
C PHE A 293 9.71 3.03 -12.10
N ASP A 294 9.34 2.31 -13.15
CA ASP A 294 8.72 2.88 -14.35
C ASP A 294 7.32 2.30 -14.51
N ILE A 295 6.29 3.14 -14.34
CA ILE A 295 4.87 2.73 -14.46
C ILE A 295 4.51 2.48 -15.93
N GLU A 296 5.09 3.29 -16.81
CA GLU A 296 4.91 3.30 -18.26
C GLU A 296 6.26 3.50 -18.97
N GLY A 297 6.26 3.44 -20.30
CA GLY A 297 7.50 3.51 -21.08
C GLY A 297 8.17 2.14 -21.25
N GLN A 298 9.25 2.11 -22.02
CA GLN A 298 9.89 0.87 -22.50
C GLN A 298 10.48 0.03 -21.36
N ASP A 299 10.88 0.67 -20.27
CA ASP A 299 11.48 0.00 -19.11
C ASP A 299 10.42 -0.53 -18.12
N SER A 300 9.14 -0.15 -18.29
CA SER A 300 8.06 -0.60 -17.40
C SER A 300 7.76 -2.09 -17.53
N TRP A 301 7.42 -2.74 -16.41
CA TRP A 301 6.91 -4.12 -16.42
C TRP A 301 5.74 -4.29 -17.38
N LYS A 302 4.85 -3.28 -17.46
CA LYS A 302 3.69 -3.25 -18.36
C LYS A 302 4.10 -3.36 -19.83
N PHE A 303 5.07 -2.55 -20.27
CA PHE A 303 5.53 -2.58 -21.65
C PHE A 303 6.28 -3.87 -21.94
N ASN A 304 7.19 -4.28 -21.05
CA ASN A 304 7.95 -5.53 -21.21
C ASN A 304 7.05 -6.77 -21.35
N ALA A 305 5.90 -6.79 -20.69
CA ALA A 305 4.98 -7.92 -20.72
C ALA A 305 4.17 -8.05 -22.03
N ARG A 306 3.72 -6.93 -22.62
CA ARG A 306 2.72 -6.95 -23.71
C ARG A 306 3.07 -6.07 -24.92
N GLY A 307 4.14 -5.28 -24.86
CA GLY A 307 4.52 -4.32 -25.89
C GLY A 307 3.50 -3.20 -26.13
N GLU A 308 3.59 -2.58 -27.30
CA GLU A 308 2.65 -1.57 -27.77
C GLU A 308 1.36 -2.18 -28.32
N ALA A 309 0.26 -1.45 -28.18
CA ALA A 309 -1.02 -1.86 -28.75
C ALA A 309 -1.12 -1.43 -30.21
N THR A 310 -1.65 -2.31 -31.05
CA THR A 310 -2.12 -1.97 -32.40
C THR A 310 -3.65 -1.91 -32.40
N LYS A 311 -4.24 -0.92 -33.06
CA LYS A 311 -5.69 -0.84 -33.21
C LYS A 311 -6.12 -1.67 -34.43
N ILE A 312 -6.83 -2.78 -34.20
CA ILE A 312 -7.33 -3.71 -35.22
C ILE A 312 -8.85 -3.81 -35.06
N ASP A 313 -9.62 -3.50 -36.10
CA ASP A 313 -11.09 -3.51 -36.10
C ASP A 313 -11.73 -2.70 -34.95
N GLY A 314 -11.10 -1.59 -34.59
CA GLY A 314 -11.57 -0.72 -33.50
C GLY A 314 -11.15 -1.15 -32.10
N VAL A 315 -10.56 -2.34 -31.94
CA VAL A 315 -10.10 -2.89 -30.66
C VAL A 315 -8.57 -2.77 -30.56
N PHE A 316 -8.07 -2.38 -29.40
CA PHE A 316 -6.63 -2.41 -29.13
C PHE A 316 -6.19 -3.86 -28.87
N LYS A 317 -5.30 -4.38 -29.72
CA LYS A 317 -4.68 -5.69 -29.58
C LYS A 317 -3.18 -5.57 -29.34
N TYR A 318 -2.63 -6.52 -28.60
CA TYR A 318 -1.22 -6.56 -28.21
C TYR A 318 -0.52 -7.76 -28.87
N PRO A 319 0.78 -7.65 -29.21
CA PRO A 319 1.55 -8.81 -29.63
C PRO A 319 1.61 -9.85 -28.50
N TYR A 320 1.44 -11.13 -28.86
CA TYR A 320 1.60 -12.23 -27.89
C TYR A 320 3.01 -12.80 -27.95
N SER A 321 3.57 -13.06 -26.77
CA SER A 321 4.77 -13.87 -26.57
C SER A 321 4.55 -14.77 -25.36
N GLU A 322 5.11 -15.97 -25.36
CA GLU A 322 5.08 -16.85 -24.17
C GLU A 322 5.71 -16.18 -22.94
N ALA A 323 6.66 -15.25 -23.15
CA ALA A 323 7.26 -14.45 -22.08
C ALA A 323 6.23 -13.66 -21.25
N PHE A 324 5.05 -13.35 -21.82
CA PHE A 324 3.96 -12.72 -21.09
C PHE A 324 3.56 -13.54 -19.86
N LEU A 325 3.45 -14.86 -19.99
CA LEU A 325 2.97 -15.77 -18.94
C LEU A 325 3.87 -15.80 -17.71
N THR A 326 5.14 -15.42 -17.87
CA THR A 326 6.14 -15.39 -16.80
C THR A 326 6.65 -13.99 -16.51
N SER A 327 6.02 -12.96 -17.07
CA SER A 327 6.41 -11.56 -16.86
C SER A 327 6.05 -11.09 -15.45
N ASP A 328 6.86 -10.19 -14.88
CA ASP A 328 6.60 -9.65 -13.55
C ASP A 328 5.27 -8.87 -13.50
N TRP A 329 4.86 -8.24 -14.61
CA TRP A 329 3.54 -7.61 -14.73
C TRP A 329 2.39 -8.60 -14.64
N LYS A 330 2.49 -9.74 -15.35
CA LYS A 330 1.50 -10.81 -15.30
C LYS A 330 1.40 -11.37 -13.89
N TYR A 331 2.54 -11.69 -13.27
CA TYR A 331 2.60 -12.22 -11.92
C TYR A 331 2.08 -11.24 -10.87
N PHE A 332 2.34 -9.93 -11.03
CA PHE A 332 1.73 -8.92 -10.17
C PHE A 332 0.21 -8.98 -10.25
N HIS A 333 -0.37 -8.97 -11.45
CA HIS A 333 -1.82 -8.99 -11.59
C HIS A 333 -2.45 -10.32 -11.13
N ASP A 334 -1.77 -11.45 -11.31
CA ASP A 334 -2.20 -12.74 -10.76
C ASP A 334 -2.16 -12.74 -9.22
N ALA A 335 -1.09 -12.19 -8.63
CA ALA A 335 -0.98 -12.01 -7.19
C ALA A 335 -2.08 -11.08 -6.66
N LEU A 336 -2.32 -9.94 -7.31
CA LEU A 336 -3.32 -8.95 -6.92
C LEU A 336 -4.75 -9.54 -6.92
N LYS A 337 -5.10 -10.30 -7.97
CA LYS A 337 -6.39 -11.02 -8.05
C LYS A 337 -6.53 -12.06 -6.94
N THR A 338 -5.48 -12.84 -6.71
CA THR A 338 -5.45 -13.88 -5.68
C THR A 338 -5.59 -13.26 -4.30
N TYR A 339 -4.80 -12.21 -4.01
CA TYR A 339 -4.85 -11.43 -2.78
C TYR A 339 -6.28 -11.00 -2.44
N ARG A 340 -6.91 -10.26 -3.37
CA ARG A 340 -8.24 -9.71 -3.13
C ARG A 340 -9.25 -10.81 -2.89
N LEU A 341 -9.21 -11.87 -3.70
CA LEU A 341 -10.14 -12.99 -3.57
C LEU A 341 -10.02 -13.64 -2.19
N GLU A 342 -8.82 -13.96 -1.72
CA GLU A 342 -8.64 -14.64 -0.43
C GLU A 342 -8.92 -13.71 0.76
N ILE A 343 -8.64 -12.40 0.64
CA ILE A 343 -9.02 -11.43 1.65
C ILE A 343 -10.54 -11.34 1.83
N ILE A 344 -11.29 -11.19 0.74
CA ILE A 344 -12.74 -11.00 0.82
C ILE A 344 -13.51 -12.30 1.05
N ARG A 345 -12.95 -13.45 0.66
CA ARG A 345 -13.59 -14.77 0.77
C ARG A 345 -13.22 -15.51 2.05
N ASP A 346 -11.96 -15.39 2.49
CA ASP A 346 -11.42 -16.26 3.54
C ASP A 346 -11.02 -15.46 4.78
N VAL A 347 -10.16 -14.45 4.65
CA VAL A 347 -9.62 -13.70 5.81
C VAL A 347 -10.73 -12.90 6.49
N LEU A 348 -11.32 -11.90 5.83
CA LEU A 348 -12.32 -11.02 6.46
C LEU A 348 -13.58 -11.78 6.93
N PRO A 349 -14.11 -12.77 6.17
CA PRO A 349 -15.24 -13.56 6.64
C PRO A 349 -14.95 -14.39 7.90
N SER A 350 -13.70 -14.81 8.14
CA SER A 350 -13.34 -15.47 9.40
C SER A 350 -13.53 -14.58 10.63
N TYR A 351 -13.44 -13.26 10.44
CA TYR A 351 -13.73 -12.25 11.46
C TYR A 351 -15.19 -11.84 11.46
N GLY A 352 -16.06 -12.43 10.62
CA GLY A 352 -17.45 -12.01 10.44
C GLY A 352 -17.60 -10.66 9.74
N ILE A 353 -16.62 -10.27 8.91
CA ILE A 353 -16.63 -9.05 8.11
C ILE A 353 -16.90 -9.44 6.65
N CYS A 354 -18.00 -8.96 6.08
CA CYS A 354 -18.37 -9.20 4.70
C CYS A 354 -18.32 -7.88 3.92
N VAL A 355 -17.50 -7.84 2.87
CA VAL A 355 -17.24 -6.65 2.04
C VAL A 355 -17.43 -7.00 0.56
N ALA A 356 -18.46 -7.80 0.28
CA ALA A 356 -18.82 -8.32 -1.03
C ALA A 356 -19.83 -7.43 -1.76
#